data_AF-A0A850GXE8-F1
#
_entry.id   AF-A0A850GXE8-F1
#
_cell.length_a   1.000
_cell.length_b   1.000
_cell.length_c   1.000
_cell.angle_alpha   90.00
_cell.angle_beta   90.00
_cell.angle_gamma   90.00
#
_symmetry.space_group_name_H-M   'P 1'
#
loop_
_entity.id
_entity.type
_entity.pdbx_description
1 polymer ?
#
loop_
_entity_poly.entity_id
_entity_poly.type
_entity_poly.pdbx_seq_one_letter_code
_entity_poly.pdbx_strand_id
1 'polypeptide(L)'
;MSTRDLGNPAEQPTKIRKRDRLAVAAFLLLFLIPLLLRGSVLPAGVPAPLVLRKLHNIACLFTHKPEGWSSYYVQIRYPGEAGWASLDQRELFPLEPFGRRTRMHRFLVAWGARPGPRTEDMARWIVREHERRHPDNGALAGIRFTRAWMIPSRDQPPEQGWAHPDYREVPPARRRVIASYTRAKLLGPWQRAEEGAAR
;
A
#
# COMPACT_ATOMS: atom_id res chain seq x y z
N MET A 1 -29.48 60.40 9.08
CA MET A 1 -29.65 59.71 7.77
C MET A 1 -28.63 60.28 6.81
N SER A 2 -27.63 59.50 6.43
CA SER A 2 -26.68 59.81 5.35
C SER A 2 -26.26 58.50 4.72
N THR A 3 -26.90 58.15 3.61
CA THR A 3 -26.50 57.08 2.71
C THR A 3 -25.24 57.53 1.95
N ARG A 4 -24.10 56.86 2.17
CA ARG A 4 -22.94 56.98 1.28
C ARG A 4 -22.45 55.60 0.85
N ASP A 5 -22.75 55.35 -0.42
CA ASP A 5 -21.92 54.70 -1.44
C ASP A 5 -21.41 53.28 -1.18
N LEU A 6 -22.26 52.35 -1.59
CA LEU A 6 -21.86 51.09 -2.22
C LEU A 6 -21.16 51.41 -3.55
N GLY A 7 -19.85 51.28 -3.62
CA GLY A 7 -19.16 51.44 -4.90
C GLY A 7 -17.65 51.33 -4.79
N ASN A 8 -17.12 50.13 -4.56
CA ASN A 8 -15.78 49.81 -5.02
C ASN A 8 -15.93 49.06 -6.35
N PRO A 9 -15.80 49.72 -7.51
CA PRO A 9 -15.85 49.02 -8.78
C PRO A 9 -14.67 48.07 -8.81
N ALA A 10 -14.97 46.77 -8.89
CA ALA A 10 -13.98 45.74 -9.15
C ALA A 10 -13.10 46.20 -10.32
N GLU A 11 -11.82 46.42 -10.06
CA GLU A 11 -10.81 46.65 -11.09
C GLU A 11 -10.96 45.55 -12.14
N GLN A 12 -11.51 45.91 -13.29
CA GLN A 12 -11.58 45.00 -14.42
C GLN A 12 -10.15 44.65 -14.83
N PRO A 13 -9.83 43.35 -14.98
CA PRO A 13 -8.47 42.93 -15.20
C PRO A 13 -7.92 43.57 -16.47
N THR A 14 -6.83 44.30 -16.28
CA THR A 14 -6.02 44.93 -17.34
C THR A 14 -5.73 43.92 -18.44
N LYS A 15 -5.90 44.36 -19.71
CA LYS A 15 -5.69 43.55 -20.93
C LYS A 15 -4.46 42.63 -20.76
N ILE A 16 -4.70 41.31 -20.77
CA ILE A 16 -3.67 40.27 -20.68
C ILE A 16 -2.57 40.58 -21.69
N ARG A 17 -1.35 40.84 -21.21
CA ARG A 17 -0.24 41.24 -22.07
C ARG A 17 0.16 40.05 -22.93
N LYS A 18 0.60 40.31 -24.18
CA LYS A 18 1.10 39.26 -25.07
C LYS A 18 2.24 38.45 -24.44
N ARG A 19 3.04 39.09 -23.58
CA ARG A 19 4.12 38.47 -22.80
C ARG A 19 3.60 37.41 -21.83
N ASP A 20 2.49 37.68 -21.13
CA ASP A 20 1.92 36.75 -20.16
C ASP A 20 1.35 35.52 -20.88
N ARG A 21 0.71 35.73 -22.04
CA ARG A 21 0.26 34.62 -22.90
C ARG A 21 1.42 33.76 -23.38
N LEU A 22 2.52 34.39 -23.79
CA LEU A 22 3.73 33.68 -24.22
C LEU A 22 4.36 32.89 -23.07
N ALA A 23 4.42 33.49 -21.87
CA ALA A 23 4.96 32.84 -20.68
C ALA A 23 4.11 31.62 -20.27
N VAL A 24 2.78 31.75 -20.28
CA VAL A 24 1.85 30.63 -20.00
C VAL A 24 1.97 29.54 -21.07
N ALA A 25 2.03 29.91 -22.35
CA ALA A 25 2.20 28.94 -23.43
C ALA A 25 3.54 28.19 -23.32
N ALA A 26 4.64 28.90 -23.04
CA ALA A 26 5.95 28.30 -22.83
C ALA A 26 5.95 27.37 -21.61
N PHE A 27 5.32 27.78 -20.50
CA PHE A 27 5.15 26.93 -19.33
C PHE A 27 4.35 25.66 -19.65
N LEU A 28 3.20 25.80 -20.31
CA LEU A 28 2.36 24.66 -20.70
C LEU A 28 3.11 23.71 -21.64
N LEU A 29 3.86 24.22 -22.62
CA LEU A 29 4.64 23.38 -23.52
C LEU A 29 5.77 22.67 -22.76
N LEU A 30 6.55 23.38 -21.94
CA LEU A 30 7.63 22.79 -21.14
C LEU A 30 7.11 21.80 -20.09
N PHE A 31 5.86 21.94 -19.66
CA PHE A 31 5.23 21.02 -18.71
C PHE A 31 4.57 19.81 -19.40
N LEU A 32 3.79 20.03 -20.45
CA LEU A 32 2.99 19.00 -21.11
C LEU A 32 3.82 18.14 -22.08
N ILE A 33 4.82 18.71 -22.76
CA ILE A 33 5.65 17.95 -23.72
C ILE A 33 6.37 16.79 -23.01
N PRO A 34 7.11 16.99 -21.89
CA PRO A 34 7.72 15.88 -21.15
C PRO A 34 6.69 14.88 -20.61
N LEU A 35 5.52 15.37 -20.18
CA LEU A 35 4.43 14.52 -19.69
C LEU A 35 3.90 13.58 -20.80
N LEU A 36 3.64 14.12 -21.99
CA LEU A 36 3.11 13.39 -23.14
C LEU A 36 4.13 12.45 -23.77
N LEU A 37 5.40 12.89 -23.94
CA LEU A 37 6.49 12.04 -24.45
C LEU A 37 6.71 10.80 -23.57
N ARG A 38 6.57 10.96 -22.25
CA ARG A 38 6.69 9.84 -21.31
C ARG A 38 5.46 8.95 -21.29
N GLY A 39 4.27 9.52 -21.46
CA GLY A 39 3.02 8.76 -21.60
C GLY A 39 2.96 7.89 -22.86
N SER A 40 3.74 8.21 -23.90
CA SER A 40 3.60 7.61 -25.22
C SER A 40 4.79 6.77 -25.73
N VAL A 41 6.06 7.07 -25.39
CA VAL A 41 7.18 6.42 -26.15
C VAL A 41 8.47 6.10 -25.38
N LEU A 42 8.77 6.67 -24.21
CA LEU A 42 10.12 6.53 -23.62
C LEU A 42 10.18 5.67 -22.34
N PRO A 43 10.83 4.49 -22.37
CA PRO A 43 11.08 3.65 -21.18
C PRO A 43 12.18 4.20 -20.25
N ALA A 44 12.96 5.20 -20.69
CA ALA A 44 14.06 5.76 -19.90
C ALA A 44 13.61 6.97 -19.07
N GLY A 45 13.98 6.99 -17.78
CA GLY A 45 13.69 8.12 -16.89
C GLY A 45 14.42 9.41 -17.29
N VAL A 46 13.86 10.57 -16.94
CA VAL A 46 14.44 11.89 -17.24
C VAL A 46 15.91 11.94 -16.78
N PRO A 47 16.85 12.42 -17.62
CA PRO A 47 18.24 12.65 -17.24
C PRO A 47 18.30 13.82 -16.25
N ALA A 48 18.02 13.52 -14.98
CA ALA A 48 17.97 14.49 -13.89
C ALA A 48 18.71 13.94 -12.66
N PRO A 49 19.22 14.82 -11.78
CA PRO A 49 19.74 14.44 -10.47
C PRO A 49 18.77 13.53 -9.71
N LEU A 50 19.32 12.59 -8.92
CA LEU A 50 18.59 11.47 -8.34
C LEU A 50 17.33 11.86 -7.53
N VAL A 51 17.37 13.04 -6.89
CA VAL A 51 16.25 13.61 -6.13
C VAL A 51 15.13 14.08 -7.04
N LEU A 52 15.44 14.84 -8.11
CA LEU A 52 14.46 15.28 -9.10
C LEU A 52 13.87 14.09 -9.85
N ARG A 53 14.68 13.08 -10.15
CA ARG A 53 14.19 11.81 -10.72
C ARG A 53 13.23 11.09 -9.77
N LYS A 54 13.50 11.06 -8.46
CA LYS A 54 12.58 10.50 -7.46
C LYS A 54 11.28 11.29 -7.35
N LEU A 55 11.36 12.62 -7.23
CA LEU A 55 10.19 13.50 -7.14
C LEU A 55 9.33 13.41 -8.41
N HIS A 56 9.97 13.39 -9.58
CA HIS A 56 9.30 13.18 -10.86
C HIS A 56 8.66 11.78 -10.97
N ASN A 57 9.36 10.72 -10.54
CA ASN A 57 8.79 9.37 -10.56
C ASN A 57 7.61 9.21 -9.59
N ILE A 58 7.64 9.92 -8.45
CA ILE A 58 6.51 10.03 -7.52
C ILE A 58 5.36 10.81 -8.18
N ALA A 59 5.63 11.94 -8.83
CA ALA A 59 4.62 12.75 -9.51
C ALA A 59 3.93 12.03 -10.67
N CYS A 60 4.65 11.13 -11.36
CA CYS A 60 4.08 10.32 -12.44
C CYS A 60 3.48 8.99 -11.98
N LEU A 61 3.55 8.65 -10.68
CA LEU A 61 3.09 7.43 -9.96
C LEU A 61 3.42 6.05 -10.56
N PHE A 62 3.56 5.90 -11.87
CA PHE A 62 3.88 4.65 -12.57
C PHE A 62 4.72 4.98 -13.82
N THR A 63 6.03 4.85 -13.70
CA THR A 63 6.97 5.11 -14.82
C THR A 63 7.05 3.98 -15.82
N HIS A 64 6.51 2.82 -15.47
CA HIS A 64 6.30 1.66 -16.31
C HIS A 64 4.87 1.20 -16.06
N LYS A 65 4.18 0.73 -17.11
CA LYS A 65 2.89 0.06 -16.94
C LYS A 65 3.15 -1.18 -16.08
N PRO A 66 2.58 -1.28 -14.85
CA PRO A 66 2.80 -2.45 -14.03
C PRO A 66 2.25 -3.67 -14.75
N GLU A 67 3.12 -4.61 -15.11
CA GLU A 67 2.73 -5.92 -15.65
C GLU A 67 2.03 -6.79 -14.61
N GLY A 68 2.13 -6.39 -13.34
CA GLY A 68 1.46 -7.02 -12.23
C GLY A 68 1.71 -6.28 -10.92
N TRP A 69 1.03 -6.72 -9.87
CA TRP A 69 1.25 -6.23 -8.51
C TRP A 69 1.29 -7.39 -7.52
N SER A 70 1.92 -7.17 -6.37
CA SER A 70 1.92 -8.14 -5.28
C SER A 70 0.84 -7.81 -4.28
N SER A 71 0.00 -8.78 -4.00
CA SER A 71 -0.91 -8.77 -2.85
C SER A 71 -0.32 -9.65 -1.76
N TYR A 72 -0.45 -9.22 -0.51
CA TYR A 72 0.06 -9.97 0.62
C TYR A 72 -1.07 -10.28 1.57
N TYR A 73 -1.04 -11.47 2.15
CA TYR A 73 -2.12 -11.99 2.98
C TYR A 73 -1.55 -12.56 4.27
N VAL A 74 -2.33 -12.39 5.33
CA VAL A 74 -2.14 -13.11 6.58
C VAL A 74 -3.15 -14.24 6.59
N GLN A 75 -2.69 -15.45 6.88
CA GLN A 75 -3.58 -16.58 7.04
C GLN A 75 -3.38 -17.21 8.40
N ILE A 76 -4.50 -17.57 9.02
CA ILE A 76 -4.56 -18.20 10.32
C ILE A 76 -5.13 -19.61 10.16
N ARG A 77 -4.90 -20.46 11.16
CA ARG A 77 -5.46 -21.79 11.23
C ARG A 77 -5.82 -22.10 12.67
N TYR A 78 -7.02 -22.62 12.91
CA TYR A 78 -7.44 -23.12 14.21
C TYR A 78 -7.11 -24.61 14.39
N PRO A 79 -7.03 -25.11 15.65
CA PRO A 79 -6.91 -26.53 15.91
C PRO A 79 -8.08 -27.30 15.29
N GLY A 80 -7.80 -28.45 14.66
CA GLY A 80 -8.83 -29.27 14.02
C GLY A 80 -9.22 -28.84 12.60
N GLU A 81 -8.85 -27.63 12.16
CA GLU A 81 -9.09 -27.21 10.78
C GLU A 81 -8.03 -27.77 9.81
N ALA A 82 -8.51 -28.33 8.69
CA ALA A 82 -7.65 -28.82 7.62
C ALA A 82 -7.00 -27.69 6.80
N GLY A 83 -7.61 -26.50 6.81
CA GLY A 83 -7.26 -25.40 5.91
C GLY A 83 -6.61 -24.21 6.62
N TRP A 84 -6.11 -23.29 5.80
CA TRP A 84 -5.75 -21.95 6.25
C TRP A 84 -6.84 -20.98 5.81
N ALA A 85 -7.30 -20.13 6.72
CA ALA A 85 -8.24 -19.06 6.46
C ALA A 85 -7.49 -17.74 6.29
N SER A 86 -7.86 -16.95 5.27
CA SER A 86 -7.33 -15.59 5.12
C SER A 86 -7.96 -14.70 6.18
N LEU A 87 -7.14 -14.00 6.95
CA LEU A 87 -7.61 -13.04 7.95
C LEU A 87 -7.98 -11.74 7.24
N ASP A 88 -9.11 -11.13 7.64
CA ASP A 88 -9.46 -9.78 7.19
C ASP A 88 -8.46 -8.78 7.78
N GLN A 89 -7.57 -8.28 6.92
CA GLN A 89 -6.49 -7.39 7.32
C GLN A 89 -7.01 -6.05 7.82
N ARG A 90 -8.24 -5.65 7.47
CA ARG A 90 -8.85 -4.39 7.93
C ARG A 90 -9.09 -4.38 9.41
N GLU A 91 -9.32 -5.56 10.01
CA GLU A 91 -9.44 -5.68 11.45
C GLU A 91 -8.15 -5.21 12.13
N LEU A 92 -6.99 -5.73 11.68
CA LEU A 92 -5.71 -5.46 12.33
C LEU A 92 -5.02 -4.19 11.82
N PHE A 93 -5.32 -3.78 10.59
CA PHE A 93 -4.68 -2.68 9.87
C PHE A 93 -5.74 -1.82 9.19
N PRO A 94 -6.40 -0.89 9.92
CA PRO A 94 -7.55 -0.13 9.41
C PRO A 94 -7.21 0.89 8.29
N LEU A 95 -5.96 0.96 7.82
CA LEU A 95 -5.51 1.86 6.76
C LEU A 95 -5.02 1.05 5.55
N GLU A 96 -5.90 0.80 4.56
CA GLU A 96 -5.58 0.19 3.24
C GLU A 96 -5.57 1.25 2.11
N PRO A 97 -5.03 0.98 0.89
CA PRO A 97 -4.03 -0.01 0.47
C PRO A 97 -2.58 0.55 0.48
N PHE A 98 -2.44 1.85 0.71
CA PHE A 98 -1.15 2.57 0.72
C PHE A 98 -0.67 2.92 2.12
N GLY A 99 -1.11 2.18 3.16
CA GLY A 99 -0.90 2.46 4.58
C GLY A 99 0.56 2.62 4.98
N ARG A 100 1.19 3.71 4.55
CA ARG A 100 2.57 4.09 4.80
C ARG A 100 2.67 4.19 6.32
N ARG A 101 3.65 3.49 6.90
CA ARG A 101 3.89 3.37 8.35
C ARG A 101 3.00 2.39 9.12
N THR A 102 2.09 1.65 8.49
CA THR A 102 1.46 0.50 9.16
C THR A 102 2.53 -0.58 9.44
N ARG A 103 2.28 -1.39 10.47
CA ARG A 103 3.09 -2.57 10.80
C ARG A 103 3.20 -3.51 9.59
N MET A 104 2.08 -3.76 8.90
CA MET A 104 2.05 -4.52 7.65
C MET A 104 2.93 -3.89 6.56
N HIS A 105 2.79 -2.59 6.26
CA HIS A 105 3.64 -1.93 5.26
C HIS A 105 5.14 -2.07 5.55
N ARG A 106 5.56 -2.00 6.83
CA ARG A 106 6.96 -2.25 7.20
C ARG A 106 7.40 -3.66 6.82
N PHE A 107 6.59 -4.68 7.07
CA PHE A 107 6.90 -6.04 6.66
C PHE A 107 6.91 -6.20 5.13
N LEU A 108 5.89 -5.70 4.44
CA LEU A 108 5.71 -5.89 3.00
C LEU A 108 6.74 -5.15 2.15
N VAL A 109 6.99 -3.88 2.49
CA VAL A 109 7.79 -2.97 1.66
C VAL A 109 9.17 -2.77 2.28
N ALA A 110 9.26 -2.37 3.54
CA ALA A 110 10.53 -1.97 4.15
C ALA A 110 11.45 -3.16 4.47
N TRP A 111 10.89 -4.33 4.82
CA TRP A 111 11.64 -5.54 5.13
C TRP A 111 11.66 -6.56 3.99
N GLY A 112 11.04 -6.22 2.86
CA GLY A 112 11.02 -7.05 1.65
C GLY A 112 10.34 -8.41 1.83
N ALA A 113 9.42 -8.52 2.80
CA ALA A 113 8.69 -9.75 3.11
C ALA A 113 9.60 -10.99 3.25
N ARG A 114 10.68 -10.88 4.04
CA ARG A 114 11.61 -12.00 4.32
C ARG A 114 11.36 -12.60 5.72
N PRO A 115 11.55 -13.92 5.91
CA PRO A 115 11.57 -14.52 7.24
C PRO A 115 12.69 -13.91 8.10
N GLY A 116 12.43 -13.65 9.37
CA GLY A 116 13.42 -13.13 10.31
C GLY A 116 12.79 -12.66 11.63
N PRO A 117 13.58 -12.13 12.58
CA PRO A 117 13.10 -11.75 13.92
C PRO A 117 11.94 -10.75 13.88
N ARG A 118 12.00 -9.76 12.98
CA ARG A 118 10.94 -8.75 12.84
C ARG A 118 9.62 -9.31 12.31
N THR A 119 9.71 -10.32 11.44
CA THR A 119 8.54 -11.04 10.90
C THR A 119 7.94 -11.95 11.96
N GLU A 120 8.77 -12.53 12.82
CA GLU A 120 8.34 -13.32 13.96
C GLU A 120 7.65 -12.45 15.03
N ASP A 121 8.19 -11.26 15.34
CA ASP A 121 7.56 -10.30 16.23
C ASP A 121 6.20 -9.81 15.69
N MET A 122 6.11 -9.61 14.36
CA MET A 122 4.83 -9.31 13.71
C MET A 122 3.83 -10.46 13.90
N ALA A 123 4.26 -11.70 13.64
CA ALA A 123 3.43 -12.88 13.79
C ALA A 123 2.92 -13.02 15.23
N ARG A 124 3.81 -12.82 16.20
CA ARG A 124 3.47 -12.83 17.63
C ARG A 124 2.42 -11.78 17.97
N TRP A 125 2.62 -10.54 17.49
CA TRP A 125 1.65 -9.46 17.72
C TRP A 125 0.30 -9.78 17.09
N ILE A 126 0.26 -10.27 15.85
CA ILE A 126 -0.99 -10.63 15.18
C ILE A 126 -1.73 -11.72 15.96
N VAL A 127 -1.04 -12.79 16.38
CA VAL A 127 -1.68 -13.87 17.14
C VAL A 127 -2.29 -13.33 18.44
N ARG A 128 -1.54 -12.52 19.19
CA ARG A 128 -2.04 -11.92 20.44
C ARG A 128 -3.24 -11.02 20.20
N GLU A 129 -3.16 -10.14 19.21
CA GLU A 129 -4.21 -9.16 18.92
C GLU A 129 -5.47 -9.83 18.36
N HIS A 130 -5.32 -10.88 17.55
CA HIS A 130 -6.43 -11.69 17.05
C HIS A 130 -7.14 -12.43 18.17
N GLU A 131 -6.40 -13.16 19.01
CA GLU A 131 -6.97 -13.88 20.16
C GLU A 131 -7.63 -12.93 21.18
N ARG A 132 -7.10 -11.71 21.34
CA ARG A 132 -7.70 -10.68 22.21
C ARG A 132 -9.05 -10.18 21.68
N ARG A 133 -9.21 -10.08 20.36
CA ARG A 133 -10.43 -9.56 19.72
C ARG A 133 -11.51 -10.62 19.52
N HIS A 134 -11.08 -11.87 19.37
CA HIS A 134 -11.94 -13.01 19.08
C HIS A 134 -11.78 -14.09 20.15
N PRO A 135 -12.12 -13.80 21.42
CA PRO A 135 -11.91 -14.74 22.52
C PRO A 135 -12.67 -16.05 22.35
N ASP A 136 -13.83 -16.01 21.68
CA ASP A 136 -14.71 -17.17 21.50
C ASP A 136 -14.20 -18.18 20.45
N ASN A 137 -13.31 -17.75 19.56
CA ASN A 137 -12.79 -18.61 18.49
C ASN A 137 -11.68 -19.58 18.99
N GLY A 138 -11.28 -19.45 20.25
CA GLY A 138 -10.19 -20.25 20.83
C GLY A 138 -8.80 -19.86 20.32
N ALA A 139 -7.79 -20.60 20.79
CA ALA A 139 -6.39 -20.32 20.47
C ALA A 139 -6.01 -20.78 19.06
N LEU A 140 -5.20 -19.99 18.36
CA LEU A 140 -4.75 -20.33 17.00
C LEU A 140 -3.78 -21.53 17.02
N ALA A 141 -3.84 -22.40 16.01
CA ALA A 141 -2.80 -23.41 15.80
C ALA A 141 -1.56 -22.82 15.12
N GLY A 142 -1.75 -21.85 14.23
CA GLY A 142 -0.65 -21.19 13.55
C GLY A 142 -1.06 -20.01 12.69
N ILE A 143 -0.04 -19.32 12.20
CA ILE A 143 -0.14 -18.15 11.32
C ILE A 143 0.88 -18.27 10.19
N ARG A 144 0.52 -17.83 8.99
CA ARG A 144 1.46 -17.71 7.88
C ARG A 144 1.24 -16.42 7.09
N PHE A 145 2.32 -15.92 6.52
CA PHE A 145 2.31 -14.81 5.59
C PHE A 145 2.46 -15.36 4.18
N THR A 146 1.62 -14.90 3.27
CA THR A 146 1.66 -15.31 1.87
C THR A 146 1.68 -14.10 0.95
N ARG A 147 2.19 -14.31 -0.26
CA ARG A 147 2.21 -13.35 -1.35
C ARG A 147 1.50 -13.97 -2.54
N ALA A 148 0.68 -13.20 -3.22
CA ALA A 148 0.09 -13.55 -4.50
C ALA A 148 0.50 -12.51 -5.55
N TRP A 149 0.94 -12.98 -6.70
CA TRP A 149 1.26 -12.13 -7.84
C TRP A 149 0.05 -11.98 -8.75
N MET A 150 -0.43 -10.76 -8.88
CA MET A 150 -1.57 -10.39 -9.69
C MET A 150 -1.08 -9.87 -11.03
N ILE A 151 -1.65 -10.39 -12.12
CA ILE A 151 -1.38 -9.93 -13.48
C ILE A 151 -2.73 -9.42 -14.00
N PRO A 152 -2.86 -8.12 -14.32
CA PRO A 152 -4.10 -7.60 -14.89
C PRO A 152 -4.34 -8.26 -16.24
N SER A 153 -5.55 -8.78 -16.44
CA SER A 153 -5.98 -9.26 -17.75
C SER A 153 -6.39 -8.08 -18.62
N ARG A 154 -5.92 -8.06 -19.86
CA ARG A 154 -6.38 -7.07 -20.85
C ARG A 154 -7.81 -7.39 -21.31
N ASP A 155 -8.13 -8.68 -21.40
CA ASP A 155 -9.41 -9.17 -21.94
C ASP A 155 -10.52 -9.17 -20.89
N GLN A 156 -10.14 -9.14 -19.61
CA GLN A 156 -11.06 -9.06 -18.46
C GLN A 156 -10.55 -8.00 -17.47
N PRO A 157 -10.70 -6.70 -17.79
CA PRO A 157 -10.34 -5.65 -16.86
C PRO A 157 -11.24 -5.73 -15.61
N PRO A 158 -10.72 -5.42 -14.42
CA PRO A 158 -11.50 -5.49 -13.19
C PRO A 158 -12.60 -4.41 -13.19
N GLU A 159 -13.84 -4.82 -12.90
CA GLU A 159 -15.02 -3.93 -12.93
C GLU A 159 -14.99 -2.87 -11.81
N GLN A 160 -14.47 -3.22 -10.63
CA GLN A 160 -14.46 -2.35 -9.44
C GLN A 160 -13.09 -1.68 -9.20
N GLY A 161 -12.24 -1.59 -10.23
CA GLY A 161 -10.87 -1.07 -10.10
C GLY A 161 -9.91 -2.05 -9.41
N TRP A 162 -8.80 -1.53 -8.87
CA TRP A 162 -7.74 -2.36 -8.28
C TRP A 162 -8.17 -2.92 -6.92
N ALA A 163 -8.74 -4.14 -6.92
CA ALA A 163 -9.08 -4.88 -5.72
C ALA A 163 -8.05 -5.99 -5.43
N HIS A 164 -7.86 -6.31 -4.14
CA HIS A 164 -7.14 -7.51 -3.73
C HIS A 164 -8.13 -8.69 -3.75
N PRO A 165 -8.02 -9.65 -4.68
CA PRO A 165 -8.91 -10.81 -4.71
C PRO A 165 -8.68 -11.69 -3.48
N ASP A 166 -9.58 -12.64 -3.25
CA ASP A 166 -9.32 -13.66 -2.23
C ASP A 166 -8.07 -14.45 -2.62
N TYR A 167 -7.26 -14.81 -1.62
CA TYR A 167 -6.03 -15.58 -1.85
C TYR A 167 -6.31 -16.86 -2.65
N ARG A 168 -7.45 -17.53 -2.41
CA ARG A 168 -7.87 -18.78 -3.06
C ARG A 168 -8.37 -18.60 -4.50
N GLU A 169 -8.57 -17.39 -4.98
CA GLU A 169 -8.92 -17.10 -6.38
C GLU A 169 -7.68 -17.00 -7.28
N VAL A 170 -6.52 -16.62 -6.72
CA VAL A 170 -5.29 -16.39 -7.53
C VAL A 170 -4.58 -17.70 -7.86
N PRO A 171 -4.38 -18.20 -9.09
CA PRO A 171 -3.79 -19.52 -9.37
C PRO A 171 -2.58 -19.92 -8.51
N PRO A 172 -2.44 -21.20 -8.07
CA PRO A 172 -1.36 -21.65 -7.18
C PRO A 172 0.05 -21.31 -7.66
N ALA A 173 0.33 -21.36 -8.97
CA ALA A 173 1.62 -20.99 -9.55
C ALA A 173 2.02 -19.52 -9.30
N ARG A 174 1.05 -18.66 -8.96
CA ARG A 174 1.23 -17.24 -8.64
C ARG A 174 1.17 -16.96 -7.14
N ARG A 175 1.05 -18.00 -6.31
CA ARG A 175 1.02 -17.89 -4.85
C ARG A 175 2.34 -18.35 -4.26
N ARG A 176 2.73 -17.75 -3.15
CA ARG A 176 3.89 -18.19 -2.38
C ARG A 176 3.67 -17.99 -0.89
N VAL A 177 4.02 -18.99 -0.10
CA VAL A 177 4.19 -18.83 1.35
C VAL A 177 5.54 -18.18 1.59
N ILE A 178 5.53 -17.07 2.32
CA ILE A 178 6.74 -16.33 2.70
C ILE A 178 7.31 -16.92 3.99
N ALA A 179 6.47 -17.01 5.02
CA ALA A 179 6.86 -17.49 6.33
C ALA A 179 5.64 -18.12 7.02
N SER A 180 5.88 -19.14 7.84
CA SER A 180 4.85 -19.85 8.60
C SER A 180 5.36 -20.12 10.00
N TYR A 181 4.50 -19.94 10.99
CA TYR A 181 4.82 -20.07 12.41
C TYR A 181 3.70 -20.83 13.12
N THR A 182 4.09 -21.71 14.03
CA THR A 182 3.15 -22.32 14.98
C THR A 182 2.93 -21.39 16.16
N ARG A 183 1.72 -21.40 16.74
CA ARG A 183 1.46 -20.63 17.95
C ARG A 183 2.42 -21.00 19.09
N ALA A 184 2.69 -22.29 19.26
CA ALA A 184 3.61 -22.81 20.27
C ALA A 184 5.04 -22.24 20.14
N LYS A 185 5.52 -22.01 18.92
CA LYS A 185 6.81 -21.35 18.69
C LYS A 185 6.76 -19.87 19.08
N LEU A 186 5.69 -19.17 18.71
CA LEU A 186 5.58 -17.71 18.89
C LEU A 186 5.33 -17.30 20.34
N LEU A 187 4.51 -18.07 21.06
CA LEU A 187 4.00 -17.80 22.40
C LEU A 187 4.41 -18.88 23.41
N GLY A 188 5.45 -19.66 23.09
CA GLY A 188 5.95 -20.72 23.95
C GLY A 188 6.36 -20.24 25.35
N PRO A 189 6.60 -21.17 26.29
CA PRO A 189 6.67 -20.91 27.73
C PRO A 189 7.79 -19.95 28.21
N TRP A 190 8.70 -19.52 27.33
CA TRP A 190 9.76 -18.56 27.65
C TRP A 190 9.25 -17.16 28.04
N GLN A 191 7.99 -16.81 27.75
CA GLN A 191 7.45 -15.47 28.02
C GLN A 191 6.94 -15.24 29.46
N ARG A 192 6.75 -16.31 30.26
CA ARG A 192 6.41 -16.15 31.70
C ARG A 192 7.54 -15.50 32.51
N ALA A 193 8.78 -15.55 32.03
CA ALA A 193 9.92 -14.95 32.72
C ALA A 193 9.98 -13.42 32.59
N GLU A 194 9.49 -12.84 31.48
CA GLU A 194 9.54 -11.38 31.27
C GLU A 194 8.30 -10.67 31.83
N GLU A 195 7.12 -11.30 31.81
CA GLU A 195 5.90 -10.73 32.41
C GLU A 195 5.91 -10.74 33.94
N GLY A 196 6.77 -11.55 34.57
CA GLY A 196 7.04 -11.54 36.01
C GLY A 196 8.10 -10.52 36.46
N ALA A 197 8.86 -9.93 35.53
CA ALA A 197 9.91 -8.95 35.83
C ALA A 197 9.45 -7.48 35.68
N ALA A 198 8.23 -7.27 35.18
CA ALA A 198 7.62 -5.95 34.97
C ALA A 198 6.50 -5.62 35.96
N ARG A 199 6.41 -6.36 37.07
CA ARG A 199 5.58 -6.05 38.25
C ARG A 199 6.49 -5.72 39.42
#